data_AF-A0A5B0FBY1-F1
#
_entry.id   AF-A0A5B0FBY1-F1
#
_cell.length_a   1.000
_cell.length_b   1.000
_cell.length_c   1.000
_cell.angle_alpha   90.00
_cell.angle_beta   90.00
_cell.angle_gamma   90.00
#
_symmetry.space_group_name_H-M   'P 1'
#
loop_
_entity.id
_entity.type
_entity.pdbx_description
1 polymer ?
#
loop_
_entity_poly.entity_id
_entity_poly.type
_entity_poly.pdbx_seq_one_letter_code
_entity_poly.pdbx_strand_id
1 'polypeptide(L)'
;MSRSPAPRAPVKHPLVKGLAVAVAVVTAILAWATPVFSNAFMLLMDRSNFIPSESSIWSFEPYEINQGSSNYWLYGEDAQRYYYFAYTPDAPYRSIAKRNQCAGFDKRDVRTWCTP
;
A
#
# COMPACT_ATOMS: atom_id res chain seq x y z
N MET A 1 -8.50 26.06 -65.29
CA MET A 1 -8.39 26.51 -63.89
C MET A 1 -8.84 25.38 -62.98
N SER A 2 -7.91 24.66 -62.34
CA SER A 2 -8.23 23.63 -61.35
C SER A 2 -7.98 24.22 -59.96
N ARG A 3 -9.02 24.31 -59.11
CA ARG A 3 -8.87 24.77 -57.72
C ARG A 3 -8.41 23.59 -56.86
N SER A 4 -7.29 23.76 -56.16
CA SER A 4 -6.85 22.82 -55.12
C SER A 4 -7.89 22.71 -53.99
N PRO A 5 -8.09 21.51 -53.40
CA PRO A 5 -8.98 21.35 -52.27
C PRO A 5 -8.37 21.99 -51.01
N ALA A 6 -9.22 22.61 -50.19
CA ALA A 6 -8.83 23.24 -48.93
C ALA A 6 -8.29 22.20 -47.93
N PRO A 7 -7.34 22.57 -47.05
CA PRO A 7 -6.80 21.66 -46.04
C PRO A 7 -7.87 21.28 -45.03
N ARG A 8 -8.00 19.98 -44.72
CA ARG A 8 -8.91 19.51 -43.67
C ARG A 8 -8.40 19.96 -42.31
N ALA A 9 -9.28 20.59 -41.52
CA ALA A 9 -8.98 20.94 -40.14
C ALA A 9 -8.69 19.67 -39.30
N PRO A 10 -7.75 19.73 -38.36
CA PRO A 10 -7.43 18.59 -37.50
C PRO A 10 -8.62 18.28 -36.60
N VAL A 11 -9.16 17.06 -36.70
CA VAL A 11 -10.19 16.55 -35.79
C VAL A 11 -9.52 16.33 -34.43
N LYS A 12 -9.61 17.31 -33.52
CA LYS A 12 -9.20 17.11 -32.13
C LYS A 12 -10.27 16.25 -31.46
N HIS A 13 -10.02 14.94 -31.36
CA HIS A 13 -10.96 13.95 -30.83
C HIS A 13 -11.35 14.26 -29.37
N PRO A 14 -12.53 14.87 -29.11
CA PRO A 14 -12.97 15.18 -27.75
C PRO A 14 -13.12 13.91 -26.89
N LEU A 15 -13.36 12.78 -27.56
CA LEU A 15 -13.41 11.43 -26.98
C LEU A 15 -12.08 11.02 -26.31
N VAL A 16 -10.93 11.35 -26.93
CA VAL A 16 -9.60 11.00 -26.40
C VAL A 16 -9.27 11.81 -25.16
N LYS A 17 -9.69 13.09 -25.13
CA LYS A 17 -9.54 13.94 -23.95
C LYS A 17 -10.43 13.48 -22.79
N GLY A 18 -11.69 13.12 -23.07
CA GLY A 18 -12.59 12.57 -22.06
C GLY A 18 -12.08 11.26 -21.46
N LEU A 19 -11.56 10.36 -22.30
CA LEU A 19 -10.93 9.12 -21.86
C LEU A 19 -9.69 9.37 -20.98
N ALA A 20 -8.81 10.29 -21.38
CA ALA A 20 -7.62 10.62 -20.60
C ALA A 20 -7.97 11.18 -19.21
N VAL A 21 -8.98 12.04 -19.11
CA VAL A 21 -9.48 12.56 -17.83
C VAL A 21 -10.07 11.44 -16.98
N ALA A 22 -10.88 10.56 -17.56
CA ALA A 22 -11.46 9.42 -16.84
C ALA A 22 -10.36 8.48 -16.28
N VAL A 23 -9.33 8.17 -17.07
CA VAL A 23 -8.18 7.37 -16.63
C VAL A 23 -7.44 8.06 -15.48
N ALA A 24 -7.19 9.36 -15.58
CA ALA A 24 -6.52 10.12 -14.52
C ALA A 24 -7.34 10.11 -13.21
N VAL A 25 -8.65 10.29 -13.29
CA VAL A 25 -9.55 10.26 -12.11
C VAL A 25 -9.57 8.86 -11.49
N VAL A 26 -9.72 7.80 -12.27
CA VAL A 26 -9.69 6.42 -11.76
C VAL A 26 -8.35 6.11 -11.10
N THR A 27 -7.24 6.52 -11.73
CA THR A 27 -5.90 6.32 -11.17
C THR A 27 -5.74 7.06 -9.85
N ALA A 28 -6.22 8.30 -9.76
CA ALA A 28 -6.20 9.06 -8.51
C ALA A 28 -7.02 8.36 -7.43
N ILE A 29 -8.25 7.92 -7.73
CA ILE A 29 -9.10 7.20 -6.77
C ILE A 29 -8.40 5.94 -6.27
N LEU A 30 -7.82 5.14 -7.17
CA LEU A 30 -7.10 3.92 -6.80
C LEU A 30 -5.86 4.23 -5.95
N ALA A 31 -5.13 5.30 -6.25
CA ALA A 31 -3.97 5.70 -5.46
C ALA A 31 -4.37 6.14 -4.03
N TRP A 32 -5.49 6.85 -3.88
CA TRP A 32 -6.03 7.24 -2.57
C TRP A 32 -6.65 6.07 -1.79
N ALA A 33 -7.14 5.04 -2.48
CA ALA A 33 -7.71 3.85 -1.86
C ALA A 33 -6.65 2.87 -1.31
N THR A 34 -5.35 3.14 -1.52
CA THR A 34 -4.25 2.27 -1.08
C THR A 34 -3.29 3.00 -0.15
N PRO A 35 -2.69 2.30 0.84
CA PRO A 35 -1.67 2.87 1.73
C PRO A 35 -0.32 3.19 1.05
N VAL A 36 -0.21 3.16 -0.29
CA VAL A 36 1.06 3.29 -1.02
C VAL A 36 1.85 4.53 -0.65
N PHE A 37 1.21 5.69 -0.53
CA PHE A 37 1.91 6.93 -0.18
C PHE A 37 2.39 6.92 1.27
N SER A 38 1.57 6.41 2.19
CA SER A 38 1.94 6.27 3.60
C SER A 38 3.13 5.32 3.77
N ASN A 39 3.07 4.17 3.11
CA ASN A 39 4.15 3.19 3.13
C ASN A 39 5.42 3.71 2.47
N ALA A 40 5.32 4.41 1.34
CA ALA A 40 6.48 5.04 0.71
C ALA A 40 7.12 6.08 1.63
N PHE A 41 6.32 6.91 2.30
CA PHE A 41 6.81 7.89 3.26
C PHE A 41 7.47 7.24 4.48
N MET A 42 6.84 6.20 5.04
CA MET A 42 7.39 5.40 6.15
C MET A 42 8.77 4.82 5.82
N LEU A 43 8.94 4.26 4.62
CA LEU A 43 10.21 3.71 4.15
C LEU A 43 11.29 4.78 3.91
N LEU A 44 10.89 6.01 3.59
CA LEU A 44 11.82 7.13 3.38
C LEU A 44 12.31 7.73 4.71
N MET A 45 11.46 7.76 5.74
CA MET A 45 11.74 8.47 6.98
C MET A 45 12.70 7.73 7.92
N ASP A 46 12.69 6.40 7.92
CA ASP A 46 13.53 5.58 8.80
C ASP A 46 13.99 4.31 8.08
N ARG A 47 15.30 4.05 8.08
CA ARG A 47 15.87 2.88 7.40
C ARG A 47 15.55 1.55 8.08
N SER A 48 15.10 1.60 9.34
CA SER A 48 14.63 0.41 10.06
C SER A 48 13.23 -0.02 9.61
N ASN A 49 12.49 0.85 8.90
CA ASN A 49 11.22 0.47 8.30
C ASN A 49 11.42 -0.45 7.10
N PHE A 50 10.57 -1.48 7.05
CA PHE A 50 10.44 -2.39 5.92
C PHE A 50 8.99 -2.83 5.79
N ILE A 51 8.63 -3.42 4.65
CA ILE A 51 7.33 -4.05 4.43
C ILE A 51 7.50 -5.56 4.62
N PRO A 52 6.61 -6.24 5.38
CA PRO A 52 6.62 -7.70 5.46
C PRO A 52 6.59 -8.37 4.08
N SER A 53 7.34 -9.45 3.91
CA SER A 53 7.51 -10.12 2.60
C SER A 53 6.23 -10.73 2.04
N GLU A 54 5.27 -11.09 2.90
CA GLU A 54 3.95 -11.59 2.50
C GLU A 54 2.96 -10.47 2.14
N SER A 55 3.34 -9.21 2.41
CA SER A 55 2.55 -8.03 2.07
C SER A 55 3.21 -7.20 0.97
N SER A 56 2.71 -6.00 0.75
CA SER A 56 3.23 -5.08 -0.26
C SER A 56 3.07 -3.64 0.17
N ILE A 57 3.81 -2.75 -0.49
CA ILE A 57 3.67 -1.30 -0.32
C ILE A 57 2.22 -0.81 -0.56
N TRP A 58 1.42 -1.58 -1.32
CA TRP A 58 0.04 -1.23 -1.65
C TRP A 58 -0.99 -1.73 -0.64
N SER A 59 -0.62 -2.65 0.25
CA SER A 59 -1.57 -3.40 1.09
C SER A 59 -1.24 -3.40 2.57
N PHE A 60 0.02 -3.16 2.93
CA PHE A 60 0.44 -3.12 4.31
C PHE A 60 -0.12 -1.88 5.00
N GLU A 61 -0.69 -2.06 6.18
CA GLU A 61 -1.28 -0.99 6.98
C GLU A 61 -0.75 -1.07 8.42
N PRO A 62 0.24 -0.25 8.77
CA PRO A 62 0.65 -0.07 10.17
C PRO A 62 -0.51 0.50 11.00
N TYR A 63 -0.78 -0.08 12.17
CA TYR A 63 -1.78 0.46 13.11
C TYR A 63 -1.22 0.77 14.49
N GLU A 64 0.03 0.40 14.77
CA GLU A 64 0.76 0.82 15.96
C GLU A 64 2.18 1.22 15.56
N ILE A 65 2.59 2.42 15.95
CA ILE A 65 3.90 3.00 15.66
C ILE A 65 4.65 3.18 16.98
N ASN A 66 5.95 2.86 16.98
CA ASN A 66 6.81 3.09 18.12
C ASN A 66 6.86 4.59 18.45
N GLN A 67 6.53 4.94 19.69
CA GLN A 67 6.51 6.33 20.18
C GLN A 67 7.89 6.80 20.72
N GLY A 68 8.93 5.99 20.53
CA GLY A 68 10.29 6.30 20.96
C GLY A 68 11.02 7.24 19.99
N SER A 69 12.35 7.20 20.01
CA SER A 69 13.20 8.02 19.13
C SER A 69 13.16 7.64 17.64
N SER A 70 12.58 6.48 17.33
CA SER A 70 12.49 5.91 15.98
C SER A 70 11.04 5.63 15.62
N ASN A 71 10.65 5.92 14.39
CA ASN A 71 9.26 5.86 13.91
C ASN A 71 8.99 4.59 13.10
N TYR A 72 9.39 3.43 13.64
CA TYR A 72 9.09 2.14 13.01
C TYR A 72 7.72 1.62 13.44
N TRP A 73 7.10 0.82 12.57
CA TRP A 73 5.85 0.14 12.90
C TRP A 73 6.07 -0.98 13.91
N LEU A 74 5.19 -1.10 14.91
CA LEU A 74 5.17 -2.17 15.90
C LEU A 74 4.22 -3.28 15.49
N TYR A 75 3.02 -2.87 15.07
CA TYR A 75 2.00 -3.76 14.55
C TYR A 75 1.43 -3.23 13.25
N GLY A 76 1.16 -4.15 12.34
CA GLY A 76 0.51 -3.86 11.07
C GLY A 76 -0.31 -5.04 10.56
N GLU A 77 -1.09 -4.80 9.53
CA GLU A 77 -1.92 -5.82 8.90
C GLU A 77 -1.99 -5.66 7.38
N ASP A 78 -2.45 -6.70 6.71
CA ASP A 78 -3.00 -6.60 5.35
C ASP A 78 -4.30 -7.39 5.28
N ALA A 79 -4.81 -7.67 4.08
CA ALA A 79 -6.07 -8.40 3.94
C ALA A 79 -6.07 -9.82 4.56
N GLN A 80 -4.91 -10.46 4.70
CA GLN A 80 -4.80 -11.88 5.07
C GLN A 80 -4.09 -12.10 6.41
N ARG A 81 -3.24 -11.19 6.85
CA ARG A 81 -2.33 -11.41 7.98
C ARG A 81 -2.21 -10.22 8.92
N TYR A 82 -1.83 -10.53 10.15
CA TYR A 82 -1.30 -9.58 11.12
C TYR A 82 0.23 -9.74 11.22
N TYR A 83 0.92 -8.65 11.50
CA TYR A 83 2.37 -8.56 11.60
C TYR A 83 2.79 -7.86 12.89
N TYR A 84 3.86 -8.34 13.50
CA TYR A 84 4.49 -7.73 14.68
C TYR A 84 6.01 -7.65 14.48
N PHE A 85 6.59 -6.47 14.70
CA PHE A 85 8.03 -6.25 14.56
C PHE A 85 8.82 -7.01 15.63
N ALA A 86 9.76 -7.87 15.23
CA ALA A 86 10.38 -8.87 16.10
C ALA A 86 11.82 -8.55 16.54
N TYR A 87 12.31 -7.32 16.36
CA TYR A 87 13.58 -6.80 16.92
C TYR A 87 14.85 -7.63 16.64
N THR A 88 14.80 -8.61 15.74
CA THR A 88 15.92 -9.48 15.40
C THR A 88 16.18 -9.43 13.89
N PRO A 89 17.44 -9.32 13.43
CA PRO A 89 17.73 -9.22 12.00
C PRO A 89 17.31 -10.46 11.19
N ASP A 90 17.44 -11.66 11.76
CA ASP A 90 17.19 -12.93 11.06
C ASP A 90 15.70 -13.25 10.91
N ALA A 91 14.88 -12.76 11.84
CA ALA A 91 13.43 -12.89 11.84
C ALA A 91 12.84 -11.52 12.22
N PRO A 92 12.80 -10.56 11.28
CA PRO A 92 12.51 -9.16 11.59
C PRO A 92 11.06 -8.91 12.01
N TYR A 93 10.16 -9.87 11.79
CA TYR A 93 8.78 -9.82 12.26
C TYR A 93 8.20 -11.21 12.51
N ARG A 94 7.18 -11.27 13.35
CA ARG A 94 6.23 -12.39 13.46
C ARG A 94 5.01 -12.09 12.61
N SER A 95 4.39 -13.14 12.08
CA SER A 95 3.13 -13.01 11.33
C SER A 95 2.16 -14.12 11.70
N ILE A 96 0.86 -13.84 11.51
CA ILE A 96 -0.21 -14.81 11.70
C ILE A 96 -1.37 -14.52 10.75
N ALA A 97 -2.02 -15.58 10.25
CA ALA A 97 -3.23 -15.43 9.45
C ALA A 97 -4.37 -14.79 10.25
N LYS A 98 -5.14 -13.88 9.64
CA LYS A 98 -6.36 -13.33 10.23
C LYS A 98 -7.38 -14.42 10.53
N ARG A 99 -7.47 -15.42 9.64
CA ARG A 99 -8.24 -16.64 9.86
C ARG A 99 -7.35 -17.66 10.58
N ASN A 100 -7.34 -17.62 11.91
CA ASN A 100 -6.61 -18.55 12.76
C ASN A 100 -7.52 -19.17 13.83
N GLN A 101 -6.99 -20.16 14.55
CA GLN A 101 -7.69 -20.86 15.63
C GLN A 101 -6.96 -20.69 16.98
N CYS A 102 -6.12 -19.66 17.14
CA CYS A 102 -5.42 -19.44 18.40
C CYS A 102 -6.44 -19.04 19.47
N ALA A 103 -6.46 -19.79 20.58
CA ALA A 103 -7.32 -19.45 21.71
C ALA A 103 -6.90 -18.10 22.32
N GLY A 104 -7.87 -17.21 22.55
CA GLY A 104 -7.60 -15.90 23.14
C GLY A 104 -6.83 -14.94 22.24
N PHE A 105 -6.86 -15.15 20.92
CA PHE A 105 -6.21 -14.29 19.94
C PHE A 105 -6.58 -12.80 20.12
N ASP A 106 -5.55 -11.96 20.23
CA ASP A 106 -5.65 -10.50 20.16
C ASP A 106 -4.60 -9.97 19.17
N LYS A 107 -5.05 -9.21 18.17
CA LYS A 107 -4.15 -8.58 17.18
C LYS A 107 -3.18 -7.58 17.81
N ARG A 108 -3.49 -7.04 18.99
CA ARG A 108 -2.65 -6.06 19.70
C ARG A 108 -1.71 -6.70 20.72
N ASP A 109 -1.76 -8.01 20.91
CA ASP A 109 -0.86 -8.73 21.81
C ASP A 109 -0.25 -9.94 21.12
N VAL A 110 0.97 -9.78 20.61
CA VAL A 110 1.71 -10.85 19.93
C VAL A 110 1.95 -12.10 20.80
N ARG A 111 1.82 -12.00 22.13
CA ARG A 111 1.96 -13.15 23.04
C ARG A 111 0.78 -14.11 22.91
N THR A 112 -0.36 -13.63 22.42
CA THR A 112 -1.55 -14.45 22.14
C THR A 112 -1.47 -15.16 20.78
N TRP A 113 -0.47 -14.83 19.95
CA TRP A 113 -0.32 -15.43 18.63
C TRP A 113 0.37 -16.78 18.77
N CYS A 114 -0.37 -17.85 18.48
CA CYS A 114 0.20 -19.19 18.46
C CYS A 114 1.25 -19.32 17.35
N THR A 115 2.26 -20.16 17.58
CA THR A 115 3.21 -20.52 16.54
C THR A 115 2.50 -21.36 15.47
N PRO A 116 2.78 -21.13 14.17
CA PRO A 116 2.30 -22.00 13.11
C PRO A 116 2.65 -23.48 13.34
#